data_AF-A2F401-F1
#
_entry.id   AF-A2F401-F1
#
_cell.length_a   1.000
_cell.length_b   1.000
_cell.length_c   1.000
_cell.angle_alpha   90.00
_cell.angle_beta   90.00
_cell.angle_gamma   90.00
#
_symmetry.space_group_name_H-M   'P 1'
#
loop_
_entity.id
_entity.type
_entity.pdbx_description
1 polymer ?
#
loop_
_entity_poly.entity_id
_entity_poly.type
_entity_poly.pdbx_seq_one_letter_code
_entity_poly.pdbx_strand_id
1 'polypeptide(L)'
;MQPRTRIPEFAELENYKNLGLLTQMQLDLLYRRVNGESYQQIRNVYSISKTTVARAIMRTATCRSWTKGQSGGGMTLLSLPDEMQFKKLVQEMADDLNCITTSMAIAVCTELQNRRLKFAARVLIAARCPHLLAKLADYCPSPSRGWLNHIATRLSIRIVSSQTIDMLRRSTCDANHIRQFFLSKHR
;
A
#
# COMPACT_ATOMS: atom_id res chain seq x y z
N MET A 1 3.03 30.43 -10.03
CA MET A 1 3.78 29.28 -9.47
C MET A 1 4.82 28.86 -10.49
N GLN A 2 6.11 28.83 -10.14
CA GLN A 2 7.10 28.26 -11.04
C GLN A 2 6.83 26.77 -11.25
N PRO A 3 6.97 26.23 -12.47
CA PRO A 3 6.86 24.80 -12.71
C PRO A 3 7.98 24.09 -11.93
N ARG A 4 7.61 23.17 -11.05
CA ARG A 4 8.58 22.39 -10.27
C ARG A 4 8.99 21.17 -11.05
N THR A 5 10.27 20.84 -11.01
CA THR A 5 10.79 19.62 -11.64
C THR A 5 10.11 18.42 -10.98
N ARG A 6 9.32 17.71 -11.78
CA ARG A 6 8.76 16.40 -11.41
C ARG A 6 9.79 15.34 -11.77
N ILE A 7 9.97 14.40 -10.86
CA ILE A 7 10.85 13.25 -11.05
C ILE A 7 9.99 12.15 -11.70
N PRO A 8 10.29 11.71 -12.95
CA PRO A 8 9.50 10.68 -13.66
C PRO A 8 9.34 9.39 -12.84
N GLU A 9 10.34 9.03 -12.06
CA GLU A 9 10.36 7.87 -11.16
C GLU A 9 9.29 7.96 -10.05
N PHE A 10 8.71 9.14 -9.84
CA PHE A 10 7.62 9.39 -8.88
C PHE A 10 6.25 9.52 -9.56
N ALA A 11 6.11 9.11 -10.83
CA ALA A 11 4.82 9.09 -11.54
C ALA A 11 3.73 8.32 -10.77
N GLU A 12 4.12 7.30 -9.98
CA GLU A 12 3.21 6.57 -9.09
C GLU A 12 2.50 7.49 -8.07
N LEU A 13 3.18 8.51 -7.53
CA LEU A 13 2.57 9.47 -6.60
C LEU A 13 1.54 10.36 -7.29
N GLU A 14 1.82 10.78 -8.53
CA GLU A 14 0.86 11.55 -9.33
C GLU A 14 -0.38 10.70 -9.66
N ASN A 15 -0.18 9.42 -10.00
CA ASN A 15 -1.28 8.48 -10.23
C ASN A 15 -2.15 8.33 -8.96
N TYR A 16 -1.54 8.13 -7.79
CA TYR A 16 -2.30 8.05 -6.54
C TYR A 16 -2.99 9.35 -6.17
N LYS A 17 -2.42 10.50 -6.53
CA LYS A 17 -3.11 11.79 -6.38
C LYS A 17 -4.32 11.87 -7.31
N ASN A 18 -4.18 11.46 -8.57
CA ASN A 18 -5.29 11.45 -9.54
C ASN A 18 -6.42 10.50 -9.12
N LEU A 19 -6.09 9.41 -8.42
CA LEU A 19 -7.05 8.47 -7.82
C LEU A 19 -7.65 8.97 -6.48
N GLY A 20 -7.29 10.17 -6.01
CA GLY A 20 -7.77 10.72 -4.74
C GLY A 20 -7.19 10.06 -3.48
N LEU A 21 -6.22 9.17 -3.63
CA LEU A 21 -5.54 8.49 -2.50
C LEU A 21 -4.53 9.41 -1.82
N LEU A 22 -3.98 10.37 -2.57
CA LEU A 22 -3.01 11.36 -2.13
C LEU A 22 -3.52 12.78 -2.39
N THR A 23 -3.16 13.72 -1.51
CA THR A 23 -3.59 15.13 -1.63
C THR A 23 -2.64 15.94 -2.52
N GLN A 24 -3.15 16.96 -3.22
CA GLN A 24 -2.30 17.87 -3.99
C GLN A 24 -1.30 18.61 -3.08
N MET A 25 -1.72 18.96 -1.86
CA MET A 25 -0.88 19.65 -0.88
C MET A 25 0.32 18.79 -0.46
N GLN A 26 0.14 17.52 -0.12
CA GLN A 26 1.25 16.69 0.33
C GLN A 26 2.27 16.38 -0.78
N LEU A 27 1.82 16.30 -2.03
CA LEU A 27 2.71 16.20 -3.19
C LEU A 27 3.48 17.50 -3.39
N ASP A 28 2.83 18.66 -3.24
CA ASP A 28 3.51 19.95 -3.31
C ASP A 28 4.61 20.08 -2.25
N LEU A 29 4.32 19.71 -1.00
CA LEU A 29 5.31 19.68 0.09
C LEU A 29 6.54 18.83 -0.26
N LEU A 30 6.31 17.64 -0.83
CA LEU A 30 7.39 16.75 -1.26
C LEU A 30 8.22 17.39 -2.39
N TYR A 31 7.56 17.85 -3.46
CA TYR A 31 8.27 18.42 -4.60
C TYR A 31 9.03 19.69 -4.24
N ARG A 32 8.55 20.52 -3.32
CA ARG A 32 9.33 21.65 -2.79
C ARG A 32 10.63 21.19 -2.14
N ARG A 33 10.61 20.12 -1.32
CA ARG A 33 11.85 19.57 -0.75
C ARG A 33 12.78 19.01 -1.81
N VAL A 34 12.25 18.27 -2.77
CA VAL A 34 13.02 17.73 -3.90
C VAL A 34 13.71 18.86 -4.69
N ASN A 35 13.03 19.98 -4.90
CA ASN A 35 13.57 21.16 -5.58
C ASN A 35 14.46 22.05 -4.69
N GLY A 36 14.87 21.57 -3.51
CA GLY A 36 15.87 22.21 -2.67
C GLY A 36 15.34 23.19 -1.61
N GLU A 37 14.03 23.43 -1.53
CA GLU A 37 13.48 24.27 -0.46
C GLU A 37 13.74 23.62 0.91
N SER A 38 14.07 24.42 1.92
CA SER A 38 14.24 24.00 3.30
C SER A 38 12.90 23.77 4.00
N TYR A 39 12.92 23.01 5.10
CA TYR A 39 11.75 22.85 5.98
C TYR A 39 11.19 24.19 6.48
N GLN A 40 12.05 25.20 6.67
CA GLN A 40 11.64 26.53 7.11
C GLN A 40 10.86 27.27 6.00
N GLN A 41 11.36 27.25 4.77
CA GLN A 41 10.70 27.88 3.62
C GLN A 41 9.32 27.26 3.40
N ILE A 42 9.23 25.92 3.40
CA ILE A 42 7.97 25.20 3.22
C ILE A 42 6.99 25.50 4.36
N ARG A 43 7.48 25.52 5.62
CA ARG A 43 6.68 25.92 6.78
C ARG A 43 6.04 27.29 6.58
N ASN A 44 6.82 28.26 6.12
CA ASN A 44 6.35 29.64 5.97
C ASN A 44 5.24 29.74 4.91
N VAL A 45 5.38 29.01 3.79
CA VAL A 45 4.38 28.97 2.72
C VAL A 45 3.04 28.38 3.19
N TYR A 46 3.09 27.30 3.98
CA TYR A 46 1.90 26.52 4.33
C TYR A 46 1.33 26.82 5.72
N SER A 47 2.03 27.66 6.49
CA SER A 47 1.76 27.96 7.88
C SER A 47 1.58 26.68 8.72
N ILE A 48 2.54 25.75 8.59
CA ILE A 48 2.59 24.48 9.32
C ILE A 48 3.95 24.30 10.00
N SER A 49 4.01 23.53 11.07
CA SER A 49 5.27 23.30 11.78
C SER A 49 6.28 22.50 10.93
N LYS A 50 7.58 22.60 11.24
CA LYS A 50 8.63 21.79 10.57
C LYS A 50 8.39 20.29 10.75
N THR A 51 7.92 19.87 11.92
CA THR A 51 7.60 18.47 12.21
C THR A 51 6.39 17.99 11.40
N THR A 52 5.41 18.87 11.16
CA THR A 52 4.28 18.60 10.26
C THR A 52 4.76 18.41 8.82
N VAL A 53 5.67 19.24 8.33
CA VAL A 53 6.27 19.07 6.99
C VAL A 53 6.99 17.73 6.89
N ALA A 54 7.82 17.38 7.88
CA ALA A 54 8.53 16.10 7.92
C ALA A 54 7.58 14.89 7.93
N ARG A 55 6.50 14.97 8.72
CA ARG A 55 5.45 13.94 8.75
C ARG A 55 4.73 13.81 7.41
N ALA A 56 4.38 14.93 6.77
CA ALA A 56 3.74 14.91 5.46
C ALA A 56 4.65 14.26 4.41
N ILE A 57 5.93 14.61 4.38
CA ILE A 57 6.92 13.99 3.47
C ILE A 57 7.04 12.49 3.72
N MET A 58 7.14 12.06 4.97
CA MET A 58 7.21 10.63 5.31
C MET A 58 5.96 9.87 4.86
N ARG A 59 4.77 10.44 5.09
CA ARG A 59 3.50 9.85 4.65
C ARG A 59 3.42 9.80 3.13
N THR A 60 3.79 10.87 2.41
CA THR A 60 3.84 10.86 0.95
C THR A 60 4.81 9.81 0.41
N ALA A 61 6.03 9.71 0.97
CA ALA A 61 7.02 8.72 0.55
C ALA A 61 6.52 7.27 0.76
N THR A 62 5.78 7.02 1.83
CA THR A 62 5.15 5.73 2.14
C THR A 62 3.75 5.57 1.54
N CYS A 63 3.37 6.45 0.60
CA CYS A 63 2.09 6.47 -0.13
C CYS A 63 0.85 6.45 0.76
N ARG A 64 0.94 7.15 1.90
CA ARG A 64 -0.14 7.35 2.86
C ARG A 64 -0.70 8.75 2.74
N SER A 65 -2.02 8.85 2.80
CA SER A 65 -2.70 10.13 2.79
C SER A 65 -2.32 10.96 4.01
N TRP A 66 -2.18 12.26 3.80
CA TRP A 66 -2.00 13.28 4.81
C TRP A 66 -2.78 14.53 4.40
N THR A 67 -3.45 15.13 5.38
CA THR A 67 -4.15 16.41 5.26
C THR A 67 -3.71 17.37 6.36
N LYS A 68 -3.74 18.67 6.06
CA LYS A 68 -3.46 19.71 7.07
C LYS A 68 -4.48 19.62 8.19
N GLY A 69 -4.02 19.64 9.44
CA GLY A 69 -4.88 19.54 10.63
C GLY A 69 -5.18 18.12 11.08
N GLN A 70 -4.77 17.08 10.34
CA GLN A 70 -4.96 15.69 10.75
C GLN A 70 -4.27 15.40 12.09
N SER A 71 -5.05 15.00 13.10
CA SER A 71 -4.66 14.77 14.50
C SER A 71 -3.86 13.48 14.72
N GLY A 72 -2.94 13.18 13.81
CA GLY A 72 -2.28 11.88 13.76
C GLY A 72 -3.22 10.77 13.29
N GLY A 73 -2.63 9.69 12.83
CA GLY A 73 -3.32 8.46 12.44
C GLY A 73 -2.30 7.35 12.47
N GLY A 74 -2.69 6.22 13.08
CA GLY A 74 -1.81 5.06 13.22
C GLY A 74 -1.24 4.64 11.87
N MET A 75 0.02 4.21 11.87
CA MET A 75 0.62 3.58 10.70
C MET A 75 0.02 2.18 10.55
N THR A 76 -0.84 2.02 9.56
CA THR A 76 -1.32 0.69 9.13
C THR A 76 -0.16 -0.09 8.50
N LEU A 77 -0.25 -1.43 8.49
CA LEU A 77 0.75 -2.30 7.89
C LEU A 77 1.01 -1.97 6.40
N LEU A 78 -0.08 -1.85 5.63
CA LEU A 78 -0.10 -1.54 4.20
C LEU A 78 -0.67 -0.13 3.97
N SER A 79 -0.17 0.57 2.95
CA SER A 79 -0.85 1.78 2.48
C SER A 79 -2.18 1.39 1.81
N LEU A 80 -3.11 2.33 1.67
CA LEU A 80 -4.35 2.07 0.94
C LEU A 80 -4.10 1.55 -0.50
N PRO A 81 -3.16 2.13 -1.29
CA PRO A 81 -2.74 1.50 -2.56
C PRO A 81 -2.23 0.06 -2.43
N ASP A 82 -1.42 -0.22 -1.40
CA ASP A 82 -0.90 -1.57 -1.17
C ASP A 82 -2.02 -2.55 -0.78
N GLU A 83 -3.04 -2.10 -0.05
CA GLU A 83 -4.21 -2.91 0.28
C GLU A 83 -5.05 -3.24 -0.97
N MET A 84 -5.17 -2.30 -1.90
CA MET A 84 -5.83 -2.55 -3.19
C MET A 84 -5.05 -3.59 -4.00
N GLN A 85 -3.72 -3.47 -4.04
CA GLN A 85 -2.86 -4.44 -4.71
C GLN A 85 -2.88 -5.80 -4.01
N PHE A 86 -2.91 -5.83 -2.68
CA PHE A 86 -3.07 -7.03 -1.89
C PHE A 86 -4.36 -7.75 -2.26
N LYS A 87 -5.49 -7.02 -2.30
CA LYS A 87 -6.78 -7.59 -2.71
C LYS A 87 -6.68 -8.23 -4.08
N LYS A 88 -6.12 -7.51 -5.05
CA LYS A 88 -5.95 -7.99 -6.43
C LYS A 88 -5.14 -9.29 -6.48
N LEU A 89 -3.96 -9.29 -5.88
CA LEU A 89 -3.06 -10.47 -5.86
C LEU A 89 -3.72 -11.66 -5.17
N VAL A 90 -4.39 -11.44 -4.05
CA VAL A 90 -5.08 -12.51 -3.34
C VAL A 90 -6.26 -13.07 -4.13
N GLN A 91 -7.01 -12.22 -4.83
CA GLN A 91 -8.09 -12.68 -5.71
C GLN A 91 -7.55 -13.49 -6.89
N GLU A 92 -6.43 -13.08 -7.48
CA GLU A 92 -5.74 -13.84 -8.53
C GLU A 92 -5.21 -15.19 -8.01
N MET A 93 -4.73 -15.25 -6.77
CA MET A 93 -4.23 -16.50 -6.15
C MET A 93 -5.35 -17.44 -5.68
N ALA A 94 -6.56 -16.92 -5.46
CA ALA A 94 -7.63 -17.66 -4.84
C ALA A 94 -8.39 -18.58 -5.82
N ASP A 95 -8.09 -18.55 -7.13
CA ASP A 95 -8.65 -19.42 -8.19
C ASP A 95 -10.13 -19.79 -7.93
N ASP A 96 -10.99 -18.78 -7.83
CA ASP A 96 -12.45 -18.87 -7.55
C ASP A 96 -12.90 -19.36 -6.15
N LEU A 97 -12.02 -19.95 -5.35
CA LEU A 97 -12.34 -20.42 -3.99
C LEU A 97 -12.41 -19.30 -2.94
N ASN A 98 -11.98 -18.08 -3.32
CA ASN A 98 -11.93 -16.88 -2.46
C ASN A 98 -11.26 -17.14 -1.10
N CYS A 99 -10.27 -18.04 -1.07
CA CYS A 99 -9.54 -18.38 0.14
C CYS A 99 -8.03 -18.55 -0.12
N ILE A 100 -7.22 -18.14 0.85
CA ILE A 100 -5.76 -18.30 0.82
C ILE A 100 -5.25 -18.78 2.18
N THR A 101 -4.01 -19.28 2.22
CA THR A 101 -3.37 -19.63 3.48
C THR A 101 -2.81 -18.40 4.20
N THR A 102 -2.60 -18.51 5.50
CA THR A 102 -1.89 -17.51 6.30
C THR A 102 -0.49 -17.23 5.76
N SER A 103 0.24 -18.27 5.31
CA SER A 103 1.58 -18.11 4.75
C SER A 103 1.58 -17.32 3.44
N MET A 104 0.61 -17.57 2.56
CA MET A 104 0.40 -16.78 1.34
C MET A 104 0.09 -15.32 1.68
N ALA A 105 -0.82 -15.07 2.62
CA ALA A 105 -1.17 -13.71 3.04
C ALA A 105 0.05 -12.94 3.58
N ILE A 106 0.86 -13.59 4.42
CA ILE A 106 2.10 -13.01 4.95
C ILE A 106 3.09 -12.71 3.81
N ALA A 107 3.31 -13.65 2.89
CA ALA A 107 4.23 -13.47 1.78
C ALA A 107 3.84 -12.27 0.89
N VAL A 108 2.57 -12.15 0.53
CA VAL A 108 2.06 -11.01 -0.26
C VAL A 108 2.23 -9.70 0.51
N CYS A 109 1.93 -9.67 1.81
CA CYS A 109 2.14 -8.48 2.64
C CYS A 109 3.62 -8.05 2.67
N THR A 110 4.52 -9.00 2.93
CA THR A 110 5.96 -8.74 3.00
C THR A 110 6.50 -8.21 1.68
N GLU A 111 6.08 -8.79 0.55
CA GLU A 111 6.51 -8.32 -0.77
C GLU A 111 6.04 -6.88 -1.05
N LEU A 112 4.77 -6.57 -0.78
CA LEU A 112 4.23 -5.22 -0.94
C LEU A 112 4.94 -4.21 -0.04
N GLN A 113 5.22 -4.57 1.21
CA GLN A 113 5.99 -3.73 2.12
C GLN A 113 7.41 -3.48 1.61
N ASN A 114 8.12 -4.53 1.17
CA ASN A 114 9.47 -4.40 0.66
C ASN A 114 9.53 -3.49 -0.58
N ARG A 115 8.58 -3.65 -1.50
CA ARG A 115 8.44 -2.76 -2.66
C ARG A 115 8.19 -1.31 -2.22
N ARG A 116 7.30 -1.09 -1.25
CA ARG A 116 6.99 0.23 -0.71
C ARG A 116 8.19 0.87 -0.02
N LEU A 117 8.96 0.11 0.75
CA LEU A 117 10.16 0.57 1.43
C LEU A 117 11.24 1.01 0.44
N LYS A 118 11.51 0.19 -0.60
CA LYS A 118 12.44 0.54 -1.68
C LYS A 118 12.01 1.82 -2.41
N PHE A 119 10.70 1.98 -2.65
CA PHE A 119 10.15 3.20 -3.25
C PHE A 119 10.34 4.42 -2.33
N ALA A 120 9.90 4.31 -1.06
CA ALA A 120 10.00 5.40 -0.09
C ALA A 120 11.45 5.84 0.13
N ALA A 121 12.40 4.91 0.17
CA ALA A 121 13.82 5.21 0.28
C ALA A 121 14.30 6.10 -0.89
N ARG A 122 13.96 5.75 -2.13
CA ARG A 122 14.29 6.57 -3.32
C ARG A 122 13.69 7.97 -3.24
N VAL A 123 12.44 8.09 -2.80
CA VAL A 123 11.76 9.38 -2.59
C VAL A 123 12.49 10.23 -1.54
N LEU A 124 12.83 9.66 -0.40
CA LEU A 124 13.49 10.37 0.70
C LEU A 124 14.94 10.77 0.38
N ILE A 125 15.64 9.96 -0.42
CA ILE A 125 16.97 10.30 -0.95
C ILE A 125 16.86 11.52 -1.87
N ALA A 126 15.93 11.51 -2.83
CA ALA A 126 15.72 12.64 -3.75
C ALA A 126 15.28 13.92 -3.02
N ALA A 127 14.47 13.78 -1.96
CA ALA A 127 14.06 14.90 -1.11
C ALA A 127 15.17 15.40 -0.16
N ARG A 128 16.35 14.73 -0.14
CA ARG A 128 17.48 15.01 0.76
C ARG A 128 17.04 14.99 2.23
N CYS A 129 16.38 13.90 2.64
CA CYS A 129 15.80 13.71 3.97
C CYS A 129 16.42 12.51 4.72
N PRO A 130 17.72 12.51 5.06
CA PRO A 130 18.40 11.35 5.64
C PRO A 130 17.84 10.96 7.02
N HIS A 131 17.41 11.94 7.83
CA HIS A 131 16.80 11.69 9.15
C HIS A 131 15.43 11.00 9.06
N LEU A 132 14.72 11.15 7.93
CA LEU A 132 13.49 10.37 7.68
C LEU A 132 13.84 8.99 7.17
N LEU A 133 14.82 8.88 6.27
CA LEU A 133 15.29 7.59 5.76
C LEU A 133 15.72 6.64 6.88
N ALA A 134 16.46 7.16 7.87
CA ALA A 134 16.90 6.39 9.04
C ALA A 134 15.74 5.80 9.87
N LYS A 135 14.56 6.42 9.82
CA LYS A 135 13.35 5.98 10.56
C LYS A 135 12.43 5.12 9.70
N LEU A 136 12.76 4.87 8.44
CA LEU A 136 11.82 4.25 7.50
C LEU A 136 11.44 2.82 7.92
N ALA A 137 12.35 2.08 8.55
CA ALA A 137 12.09 0.72 9.05
C ALA A 137 11.00 0.70 10.15
N ASP A 138 10.95 1.72 11.01
CA ASP A 138 9.96 1.85 12.08
C ASP A 138 8.52 1.97 11.56
N TYR A 139 8.36 2.26 10.25
CA TYR A 139 7.08 2.51 9.60
C TYR A 139 6.50 1.25 8.91
N CYS A 140 7.20 0.11 8.98
CA CYS A 140 6.76 -1.16 8.40
C CYS A 140 6.85 -2.30 9.44
N PRO A 141 5.85 -2.44 10.32
CA PRO A 141 5.79 -3.56 11.26
C PRO A 141 5.54 -4.88 10.52
N SER A 142 5.81 -6.01 11.18
CA SER A 142 5.45 -7.33 10.66
C SER A 142 3.93 -7.56 10.72
N PRO A 143 3.33 -8.32 9.77
CA PRO A 143 1.92 -8.68 9.81
C PRO A 143 1.60 -9.49 11.06
N SER A 144 0.68 -8.99 11.89
CA SER A 144 0.14 -9.74 13.04
C SER A 144 -1.08 -10.57 12.62
N ARG A 145 -1.37 -11.65 13.36
CA ARG A 145 -2.60 -12.44 13.17
C ARG A 145 -3.86 -11.57 13.28
N GLY A 146 -3.89 -10.63 14.23
CA GLY A 146 -5.01 -9.71 14.39
C GLY A 146 -5.21 -8.81 13.16
N TRP A 147 -4.13 -8.29 12.58
CA TRP A 147 -4.21 -7.51 11.35
C TRP A 147 -4.65 -8.36 10.16
N LEU A 148 -4.13 -9.58 10.02
CA LEU A 148 -4.51 -10.52 8.95
C LEU A 148 -6.01 -10.86 9.00
N ASN A 149 -6.57 -11.08 10.18
CA ASN A 149 -8.00 -11.32 10.34
C ASN A 149 -8.82 -10.07 9.97
N HIS A 150 -8.39 -8.89 10.43
CA HIS A 150 -9.06 -7.63 10.11
C HIS A 150 -9.06 -7.34 8.60
N ILE A 151 -7.91 -7.49 7.92
CA ILE A 151 -7.82 -7.26 6.49
C ILE A 151 -8.65 -8.27 5.69
N ALA A 152 -8.65 -9.53 6.10
CA ALA A 152 -9.42 -10.60 5.46
C ALA A 152 -10.91 -10.29 5.50
N THR A 153 -11.46 -9.94 6.67
CA THR A 153 -12.86 -9.53 6.83
C THR A 153 -13.18 -8.30 5.98
N ARG A 154 -12.34 -7.25 6.04
CA ARG A 154 -12.59 -5.99 5.32
C ARG A 154 -12.56 -6.15 3.81
N LEU A 155 -11.73 -7.05 3.29
CA LEU A 155 -11.61 -7.32 1.85
C LEU A 155 -12.47 -8.49 1.37
N SER A 156 -13.24 -9.10 2.27
CA SER A 156 -14.09 -10.28 2.01
C SER A 156 -13.30 -11.49 1.48
N ILE A 157 -12.12 -11.72 2.03
CA ILE A 157 -11.22 -12.84 1.74
C ILE A 157 -11.27 -13.84 2.91
N ARG A 158 -11.19 -15.14 2.64
CA ARG A 158 -11.05 -16.16 3.70
C ARG A 158 -9.60 -16.57 3.88
N ILE A 159 -9.05 -16.41 5.08
CA ILE A 159 -7.76 -17.02 5.44
C ILE A 159 -8.05 -18.35 6.12
N VAL A 160 -7.58 -19.44 5.52
CA VAL A 160 -7.87 -20.80 5.96
C VAL A 160 -6.58 -21.62 6.09
N SER A 161 -6.64 -22.76 6.77
CA SER A 161 -5.50 -23.69 6.80
C SER A 161 -5.33 -24.38 5.46
N SER A 162 -4.11 -24.86 5.17
CA SER A 162 -3.86 -25.64 3.95
C SER A 162 -4.79 -26.85 3.83
N GLN A 163 -5.08 -27.52 4.95
CA GLN A 163 -5.99 -28.66 5.02
C GLN A 163 -7.41 -28.28 4.57
N THR A 164 -7.90 -27.10 4.97
CA THR A 164 -9.20 -26.59 4.54
C THR A 164 -9.22 -26.27 3.05
N ILE A 165 -8.14 -25.74 2.48
CA ILE A 165 -8.04 -25.52 1.03
C ILE A 165 -8.11 -26.84 0.27
N ASP A 166 -7.36 -27.85 0.71
CA ASP A 166 -7.36 -29.16 0.06
C ASP A 166 -8.73 -29.84 0.16
N MET A 167 -9.42 -29.69 1.30
CA MET A 167 -10.79 -30.18 1.47
C MET A 167 -11.77 -29.47 0.52
N LEU A 168 -11.68 -28.13 0.41
CA LEU A 168 -12.50 -27.35 -0.52
C LEU A 168 -12.27 -27.79 -1.97
N ARG A 169 -11.02 -27.90 -2.40
CA ARG A 169 -10.64 -28.39 -3.75
C ARG A 169 -11.20 -29.78 -4.05
N ARG A 170 -11.15 -30.69 -3.08
CA ARG A 170 -11.73 -32.03 -3.22
C ARG A 170 -13.25 -31.98 -3.34
N SER A 171 -13.92 -31.09 -2.60
CA SER A 171 -15.38 -30.96 -2.62
C SER A 171 -15.91 -30.28 -3.89
N THR A 172 -15.16 -29.37 -4.50
CA THR A 172 -15.54 -28.70 -5.76
C THR A 172 -15.17 -29.50 -7.00
N CYS A 173 -14.23 -30.44 -6.91
CA CYS A 173 -13.89 -31.38 -7.98
C CYS A 173 -14.70 -32.69 -7.84
N ASP A 174 -16.02 -32.60 -7.72
CA ASP A 174 -16.89 -33.77 -7.70
C ASP A 174 -17.23 -34.26 -9.12
N ALA A 175 -17.57 -35.55 -9.25
CA ALA A 175 -17.87 -36.15 -10.55
C ALA A 175 -19.02 -35.44 -11.30
N ASN A 176 -19.93 -34.77 -10.57
CA ASN A 176 -21.03 -34.01 -11.14
C ASN A 176 -20.55 -32.69 -11.75
N HIS A 177 -19.66 -31.94 -11.09
CA HIS A 177 -19.04 -30.74 -11.63
C HIS A 177 -18.19 -31.06 -12.86
N ILE A 178 -17.43 -32.16 -12.82
CA ILE A 178 -16.66 -32.63 -13.97
C ILE A 178 -17.61 -32.97 -15.14
N ARG A 179 -18.69 -33.73 -14.89
CA ARG A 179 -19.71 -34.02 -15.91
C ARG A 179 -20.33 -32.75 -16.49
N GLN A 180 -20.69 -31.78 -15.65
CA GLN A 180 -21.28 -30.51 -16.11
C GLN A 180 -20.31 -29.69 -16.97
N PHE A 181 -19.02 -29.65 -16.62
CA PHE A 181 -18.00 -28.99 -17.43
C PHE A 181 -17.95 -29.58 -18.86
N PHE A 182 -17.88 -30.91 -18.98
CA PHE A 182 -17.84 -31.57 -20.29
C PHE A 182 -19.17 -31.48 -21.06
N LEU A 183 -20.32 -31.47 -20.36
CA LEU A 183 -21.62 -31.25 -21.01
C LEU A 183 -21.79 -29.82 -21.53
N SER A 184 -21.19 -28.82 -20.85
CA SER A 184 -21.30 -27.41 -21.25
C SER A 184 -20.42 -27.03 -22.45
N LYS A 185 -19.35 -27.79 -22.73
CA LYS A 185 -18.45 -27.58 -23.88
C LYS A 185 -18.88 -28.26 -25.19
N HIS A 186 -19.97 -29.01 -25.18
CA HIS A 186 -20.54 -29.66 -26.38
C HIS A 186 -21.78 -28.95 -26.94
N ARG A 187 -21.93 -27.64 -26.70
CA ARG A 187 -22.89 -26.76 -27.37
C ARG A 187 -22.20 -25.67 -28.14
#